data_AF-A0A9Q2QMR2-F1
#
_entry.id   AF-A0A9Q2QMR2-F1
#
_cell.length_a   1.000
_cell.length_b   1.000
_cell.length_c   1.000
_cell.angle_alpha   90.00
_cell.angle_beta   90.00
_cell.angle_gamma   90.00
#
_symmetry.space_group_name_H-M   'P 1'
#
loop_
_entity.id
_entity.type
_entity.pdbx_description
1 polymer ?
#
loop_
_entity_poly.entity_id
_entity_poly.type
_entity_poly.pdbx_seq_one_letter_code
_entity_poly.pdbx_strand_id
1 'polypeptide(L)'
;MVNHLIPTEPFKLNNKNLNFNDIKNLEIANKPICHIYKTQGKYHYLEIDFITCDWCLSSEGQAHLQSKLNMELLSLWLRGYNLKLNYTSVGHMTIFLRADFQTIEFLINQLNMMSSIDAYWYQYRIGNCMQYIERDEGYVSPIKHVKNNVNKVKA
;
A
#
# COMPACT_ATOMS: atom_id res chain seq x y z
N MET A 1 -20.29 -21.17 -5.48
CA MET A 1 -19.65 -20.08 -4.72
C MET A 1 -18.18 -20.12 -5.07
N VAL A 2 -17.66 -19.08 -5.73
CA VAL A 2 -16.22 -18.98 -5.97
C VAL A 2 -15.61 -18.59 -4.63
N ASN A 3 -14.79 -19.46 -4.03
CA ASN A 3 -14.03 -19.08 -2.84
C ASN A 3 -13.00 -18.06 -3.29
N HIS A 4 -13.26 -16.78 -3.03
CA HIS A 4 -12.34 -15.70 -3.33
C HIS A 4 -11.16 -15.79 -2.36
N LEU A 5 -10.06 -16.35 -2.85
CA LEU A 5 -8.81 -16.52 -2.10
C LEU A 5 -8.15 -15.15 -1.87
N ILE A 6 -7.32 -15.08 -0.82
CA ILE A 6 -6.38 -13.98 -0.58
C ILE A 6 -5.65 -13.65 -1.89
N PRO A 7 -5.28 -12.37 -2.17
CA PRO A 7 -4.52 -12.01 -3.36
C PRO A 7 -3.13 -12.69 -3.35
N THR A 8 -3.06 -13.93 -3.85
CA THR A 8 -1.84 -14.76 -3.86
C THR A 8 -1.02 -14.56 -5.12
N GLU A 9 -1.64 -14.08 -6.20
CA GLU A 9 -0.89 -13.68 -7.38
C GLU A 9 -0.07 -12.42 -7.13
N PRO A 10 1.13 -12.30 -7.72
CA PRO A 10 1.99 -11.14 -7.50
C PRO A 10 1.30 -9.82 -7.82
N PHE A 11 1.39 -8.88 -6.89
CA PHE A 11 1.04 -7.48 -7.07
C PHE A 11 1.84 -6.93 -8.26
N LYS A 12 1.12 -6.58 -9.34
CA LYS A 12 1.72 -6.10 -10.58
C LYS A 12 1.62 -4.59 -10.66
N LEU A 13 2.76 -3.93 -10.68
CA LEU A 13 2.84 -2.49 -10.88
C LEU A 13 2.41 -2.13 -12.30
N ASN A 14 1.43 -1.22 -12.41
CA ASN A 14 1.08 -0.59 -13.67
C ASN A 14 1.76 0.77 -13.78
N ASN A 15 2.58 0.96 -14.82
CA ASN A 15 3.31 2.21 -15.05
C ASN A 15 2.46 3.30 -15.75
N LYS A 16 1.14 3.15 -15.76
CA LYS A 16 0.19 4.07 -16.39
C LYS A 16 -1.05 4.21 -15.52
N ASN A 17 -1.77 5.31 -15.70
CA ASN A 17 -3.13 5.45 -15.18
C ASN A 17 -4.02 4.36 -15.76
N LEU A 18 -4.74 3.68 -14.87
CA LEU A 18 -5.72 2.68 -15.26
C LEU A 18 -6.99 3.35 -15.80
N ASN A 19 -7.53 2.81 -16.89
CA ASN A 19 -8.85 3.21 -17.38
C ASN A 19 -9.96 2.34 -16.74
N PHE A 20 -11.21 2.67 -17.04
CA PHE A 20 -12.37 1.94 -16.53
C PHE A 20 -12.36 0.43 -16.84
N ASN A 21 -11.94 0.04 -18.04
CA ASN A 21 -11.86 -1.37 -18.42
C ASN A 21 -10.74 -2.10 -17.67
N ASP A 22 -9.60 -1.42 -17.44
CA ASP A 22 -8.51 -1.96 -16.63
C ASP A 22 -8.99 -2.24 -15.20
N ILE A 23 -9.71 -1.31 -14.58
CA ILE A 23 -10.27 -1.46 -13.22
C ILE A 23 -11.29 -2.60 -13.16
N LYS A 24 -12.20 -2.70 -14.15
CA LYS A 24 -13.15 -3.82 -14.23
C LYS A 24 -12.46 -5.18 -14.36
N ASN A 25 -11.38 -5.26 -15.13
CA ASN A 25 -10.63 -6.51 -15.26
C ASN A 25 -9.95 -6.91 -13.94
N LEU A 26 -9.47 -5.93 -13.17
CA LEU A 26 -8.92 -6.17 -11.83
C LEU A 26 -10.00 -6.65 -10.86
N GLU A 27 -11.19 -6.04 -10.89
CA GLU A 27 -12.34 -6.46 -10.07
C GLU A 27 -12.75 -7.91 -10.37
N ILE A 28 -12.89 -8.27 -11.64
CA ILE A 28 -13.19 -9.64 -12.08
C ILE A 28 -12.10 -10.62 -11.60
N ALA A 29 -10.84 -10.19 -11.63
CA ALA A 29 -9.70 -10.99 -11.20
C ALA A 29 -9.46 -10.96 -9.68
N ASN A 30 -10.27 -10.23 -8.90
CA ASN A 30 -10.08 -10.00 -7.46
C ASN A 30 -8.68 -9.46 -7.11
N LYS A 31 -8.16 -8.53 -7.92
CA LYS A 31 -6.80 -7.97 -7.80
C LYS A 31 -6.84 -6.50 -7.42
N PRO A 32 -5.87 -6.03 -6.62
CA PRO A 32 -5.87 -4.64 -6.21
C PRO A 32 -5.38 -3.75 -7.34
N ILE A 33 -5.82 -2.51 -7.34
CA ILE A 33 -5.20 -1.46 -8.12
C ILE A 33 -3.79 -1.27 -7.58
N CYS A 34 -2.80 -1.25 -8.47
CA CYS A 34 -1.42 -0.93 -8.13
C CYS A 34 -0.82 -0.17 -9.33
N HIS A 35 -0.67 1.14 -9.20
CA HIS A 35 -0.20 1.97 -10.32
C HIS A 35 0.58 3.21 -9.90
N ILE A 36 1.47 3.66 -10.80
CA ILE A 36 2.08 4.98 -10.72
C ILE A 36 1.20 5.96 -11.49
N TYR A 37 0.49 6.81 -10.76
CA TYR A 37 -0.47 7.74 -11.38
C TYR A 37 0.13 9.11 -11.71
N LYS A 38 1.30 9.40 -11.14
CA LYS A 38 2.04 10.65 -11.38
C LYS A 38 3.54 10.45 -11.20
N THR A 39 4.33 11.09 -12.04
CA THR A 39 5.79 11.21 -11.88
C THR A 39 6.17 12.68 -11.89
N GLN A 40 7.04 13.12 -10.98
CA GLN A 40 7.54 14.49 -10.91
C GLN A 40 9.02 14.51 -10.53
N GLY A 41 9.89 14.77 -11.52
CA GLY A 41 11.33 14.65 -11.34
C GLY A 41 11.72 13.23 -10.92
N LYS A 42 12.49 13.10 -9.84
CA LYS A 42 12.91 11.81 -9.27
C LYS A 42 11.85 11.08 -8.43
N TYR A 43 10.63 11.61 -8.34
CA TYR A 43 9.57 11.06 -7.49
C TYR A 43 8.48 10.40 -8.32
N HIS A 44 8.10 9.19 -7.92
CA HIS A 44 6.96 8.44 -8.43
C HIS A 44 5.88 8.39 -7.36
N TYR A 45 4.64 8.65 -7.76
CA TYR A 45 3.46 8.61 -6.89
C TYR A 45 2.72 7.31 -7.16
N LEU A 46 2.85 6.39 -6.22
CA LEU A 46 2.20 5.09 -6.19
C LEU A 46 0.87 5.21 -5.44
N GLU A 47 -0.15 4.58 -5.99
CA GLU A 47 -1.40 4.25 -5.31
C GLU A 47 -1.60 2.74 -5.39
N ILE A 48 -1.91 2.15 -4.24
CA ILE A 48 -2.45 0.79 -4.14
C ILE A 48 -3.82 0.91 -3.49
N ASP A 49 -4.85 0.37 -4.15
CA ASP A 49 -6.23 0.39 -3.67
C ASP A 49 -6.84 -1.02 -3.75
N PHE A 50 -7.34 -1.49 -2.62
CA PHE A 50 -7.96 -2.81 -2.46
C PHE A 50 -9.45 -2.81 -2.80
N ILE A 51 -10.03 -1.72 -3.33
CA ILE A 51 -11.45 -1.64 -3.69
C ILE A 51 -11.89 -2.66 -4.73
N THR A 52 -10.97 -3.14 -5.57
CA THR A 52 -11.19 -4.20 -6.57
C THR A 52 -10.90 -5.61 -6.04
N CYS A 53 -10.59 -5.73 -4.74
CA CYS A 53 -10.41 -6.99 -4.04
C CYS A 53 -11.51 -7.21 -2.99
N ASP A 54 -11.73 -8.47 -2.62
CA ASP A 54 -12.52 -8.86 -1.45
C ASP A 54 -11.73 -8.79 -0.14
N TRP A 55 -10.41 -8.65 -0.25
CA TRP A 55 -9.46 -8.66 0.85
C TRP A 55 -8.70 -7.34 0.93
N CYS A 56 -8.41 -6.91 2.15
CA CYS A 56 -7.57 -5.75 2.45
C CYS A 56 -6.57 -6.11 3.56
N LEU A 57 -5.66 -5.20 3.92
CA LEU A 57 -4.73 -5.44 5.02
C LEU A 57 -5.49 -5.48 6.36
N SER A 58 -5.17 -6.48 7.20
CA SER A 58 -5.56 -6.49 8.61
C SER A 58 -4.76 -5.42 9.38
N SER A 59 -5.09 -5.18 10.65
CA SER A 59 -4.27 -4.31 11.51
C SER A 59 -2.83 -4.82 11.65
N GLU A 60 -2.65 -6.12 11.80
CA GLU A 60 -1.32 -6.72 11.90
C GLU A 60 -0.53 -6.54 10.60
N GLY A 61 -1.16 -6.81 9.45
CA GLY A 61 -0.55 -6.62 8.14
C GLY A 61 -0.19 -5.15 7.87
N GLN A 62 -1.11 -4.23 8.20
CA GLN A 62 -0.88 -2.78 8.07
C GLN A 62 0.30 -2.34 8.93
N ALA A 63 0.33 -2.72 10.21
CA ALA A 63 1.39 -2.36 11.15
C ALA A 63 2.75 -2.92 10.71
N HIS A 64 2.78 -4.18 10.28
CA HIS A 64 3.97 -4.82 9.73
C HIS A 64 4.52 -4.06 8.53
N LEU A 65 3.66 -3.81 7.52
CA LEU A 65 4.06 -3.16 6.29
C LEU A 65 4.50 -1.71 6.51
N GLN A 66 3.80 -0.97 7.38
CA GLN A 66 4.17 0.40 7.73
C GLN A 66 5.54 0.44 8.44
N SER A 67 5.83 -0.52 9.33
CA SER A 67 7.14 -0.63 9.99
C SER A 67 8.27 -0.85 8.98
N LYS A 68 8.08 -1.78 8.04
CA LYS A 68 9.04 -2.02 6.94
C LYS A 68 9.22 -0.80 6.06
N LEU A 69 8.13 -0.15 5.67
CA LEU A 69 8.14 1.06 4.85
C LEU A 69 8.85 2.21 5.57
N ASN A 70 8.65 2.38 6.88
CA ASN A 70 9.31 3.43 7.66
C ASN A 70 10.84 3.32 7.63
N MET A 71 11.38 2.10 7.71
CA MET A 71 12.82 1.86 7.59
C MET A 71 13.34 2.25 6.21
N GLU A 72 12.63 1.88 5.16
CA GLU A 72 12.99 2.21 3.79
C GLU A 72 12.88 3.72 3.51
N LEU A 73 11.83 4.37 4.01
CA LEU A 73 11.65 5.81 3.90
C LEU A 73 12.70 6.60 4.67
N LEU A 74 13.18 6.09 5.81
CA LEU A 74 14.30 6.68 6.56
C LEU A 74 15.59 6.64 5.71
N SER A 75 15.89 5.48 5.10
CA SER A 75 17.02 5.32 4.17
C SER A 75 16.90 6.26 2.97
N LEU A 76 15.73 6.32 2.35
CA LEU A 76 15.43 7.22 1.24
C LEU A 76 15.66 8.69 1.62
N TRP A 77 15.21 9.10 2.80
CA TRP A 77 15.44 10.45 3.32
C TRP A 77 16.93 10.76 3.53
N LEU A 78 17.69 9.85 4.14
CA LEU A 78 19.14 9.99 4.32
C LEU A 78 19.89 10.12 2.98
N ARG A 79 19.33 9.57 1.89
CA ARG A 79 19.82 9.75 0.50
C ARG A 79 19.43 11.10 -0.13
N GLY A 80 18.84 12.03 0.62
CA GLY A 80 18.47 13.37 0.15
C GLY A 80 17.13 13.45 -0.59
N TYR A 81 16.19 12.55 -0.29
CA TYR A 81 14.80 12.67 -0.74
C TYR A 81 13.93 13.31 0.35
N ASN A 82 12.95 14.09 -0.09
CA ASN A 82 11.97 14.66 0.81
C ASN A 82 10.77 13.72 0.95
N LEU A 83 10.45 13.36 2.18
CA LEU A 83 9.19 12.70 2.52
C LEU A 83 8.02 13.69 2.39
N LYS A 84 6.87 13.22 1.89
CA LYS A 84 5.66 14.04 1.74
C LYS A 84 4.57 13.51 2.64
N LEU A 85 3.96 14.40 3.41
CA LEU A 85 2.81 14.09 4.25
C LEU A 85 1.70 13.43 3.41
N ASN A 86 1.03 12.41 3.95
CA ASN A 86 0.00 11.59 3.30
C ASN A 86 0.50 10.74 2.13
N TYR A 87 1.81 10.66 1.92
CA TYR A 87 2.48 9.85 0.89
C TYR A 87 3.57 8.96 1.49
N THR A 88 3.37 8.59 2.75
CA THR A 88 4.26 7.72 3.54
C THR A 88 3.45 6.70 4.35
N SER A 89 2.13 6.61 4.11
CA SER A 89 1.19 5.89 4.96
C SER A 89 0.61 4.67 4.24
N VAL A 90 0.64 3.55 4.95
CA VAL A 90 -0.09 2.32 4.66
C VAL A 90 -1.42 2.39 5.41
N GLY A 91 -2.53 2.42 4.69
CA GLY A 91 -3.84 2.16 5.24
C GLY A 91 -4.27 0.72 4.99
N HIS A 92 -5.39 0.32 5.57
CA HIS A 92 -5.98 -1.00 5.33
C HIS A 92 -6.41 -1.18 3.87
N MET A 93 -7.13 -0.17 3.36
CA MET A 93 -7.75 -0.17 2.03
C MET A 93 -6.91 0.51 0.96
N THR A 94 -6.11 1.51 1.34
CA THR A 94 -5.34 2.31 0.40
C THR A 94 -3.94 2.57 0.93
N ILE A 95 -2.97 2.59 0.01
CA ILE A 95 -1.58 2.94 0.28
C ILE A 95 -1.18 4.03 -0.70
N PHE A 96 -0.69 5.15 -0.16
CA PHE A 96 -0.14 6.24 -0.96
C PHE A 96 1.33 6.42 -0.62
N LEU A 97 2.17 6.34 -1.65
CA LEU A 97 3.62 6.46 -1.51
C LEU A 97 4.17 7.42 -2.56
N ARG A 98 5.03 8.33 -2.11
CA ARG A 98 5.88 9.12 -3.01
C ARG A 98 7.34 8.81 -2.73
N ALA A 99 7.98 8.06 -3.63
CA ALA A 99 9.35 7.61 -3.45
C ALA A 99 10.11 7.49 -4.78
N ASP A 100 11.36 7.02 -4.72
CA ASP A 100 12.04 6.52 -5.90
C ASP A 100 11.46 5.15 -6.32
N PHE A 101 11.84 4.67 -7.50
CA PHE A 101 11.32 3.41 -8.03
C PHE A 101 11.74 2.20 -7.17
N GLN A 102 12.95 2.21 -6.62
CA GLN A 102 13.48 1.14 -5.78
C GLN A 102 12.66 0.95 -4.50
N THR A 103 12.29 2.04 -3.82
CA THR A 103 11.44 1.98 -2.63
C THR A 103 10.01 1.52 -2.98
N ILE A 104 9.50 1.83 -4.18
CA ILE A 104 8.22 1.28 -4.66
C ILE A 104 8.33 -0.24 -4.88
N GLU A 105 9.36 -0.72 -5.55
CA GLU A 105 9.59 -2.16 -5.75
C GLU A 105 9.74 -2.90 -4.41
N PHE A 106 10.44 -2.30 -3.44
CA PHE A 106 10.53 -2.82 -2.08
C PHE A 106 9.14 -3.03 -1.47
N LEU A 107 8.27 -2.01 -1.51
CA LEU A 107 6.93 -2.09 -0.94
C LEU A 107 6.10 -3.21 -1.60
N ILE A 108 6.16 -3.32 -2.93
CA ILE A 108 5.43 -4.35 -3.69
C ILE A 108 5.96 -5.74 -3.34
N ASN A 109 7.27 -5.90 -3.19
CA ASN A 109 7.86 -7.17 -2.77
C ASN A 109 7.45 -7.56 -1.35
N GLN A 110 7.35 -6.60 -0.42
CA GLN A 110 6.83 -6.87 0.92
C GLN A 110 5.37 -7.33 0.87
N LEU A 111 4.51 -6.68 0.08
CA LEU A 111 3.13 -7.13 -0.13
C LEU A 111 3.03 -8.54 -0.71
N ASN A 112 3.89 -8.86 -1.69
CA ASN A 112 3.98 -10.20 -2.27
C ASN A 112 4.43 -11.26 -1.26
N MET A 113 5.32 -10.92 -0.33
CA MET A 113 5.70 -11.86 0.74
C MET A 113 4.53 -12.06 1.72
N MET A 114 3.83 -10.98 2.04
CA MET A 114 2.69 -10.99 2.96
C MET A 114 1.49 -11.78 2.41
N SER A 115 1.34 -11.96 1.10
CA SER A 115 0.20 -12.69 0.51
C SER A 115 0.08 -14.15 0.96
N SER A 116 1.15 -14.72 1.50
CA SER A 116 1.19 -16.08 2.03
C SER A 116 0.86 -16.19 3.53
N ILE A 117 0.57 -15.08 4.20
CA ILE A 117 0.36 -15.02 5.66
C ILE A 117 -1.06 -14.55 5.95
N ASP A 118 -1.95 -15.49 6.25
CA ASP A 118 -3.39 -15.23 6.44
C ASP A 118 -3.68 -14.13 7.47
N ALA A 119 -2.92 -14.07 8.56
CA ALA A 119 -3.09 -13.07 9.63
C ALA A 119 -2.93 -11.62 9.15
N TYR A 120 -2.28 -11.38 8.01
CA TYR A 120 -2.08 -10.05 7.44
C TYR A 120 -3.23 -9.55 6.56
N TRP A 121 -4.24 -10.38 6.35
CA TRP A 121 -5.36 -10.08 5.46
C TRP A 121 -6.69 -10.17 6.17
N TYR A 122 -7.61 -9.30 5.77
CA TYR A 122 -8.99 -9.29 6.22
C TYR A 122 -9.92 -9.37 5.02
N GLN A 123 -10.81 -10.36 5.00
CA GLN A 123 -11.86 -10.44 3.98
C GLN A 123 -12.95 -9.43 4.32
N TYR A 124 -12.83 -8.23 3.77
CA TYR A 124 -13.76 -7.14 4.04
C TYR A 124 -15.00 -7.19 3.14
N ARG A 125 -15.00 -8.00 2.07
CA ARG A 125 -16.17 -8.19 1.19
C ARG A 125 -16.54 -9.66 1.06
N ILE A 126 -17.81 -9.97 1.29
CA ILE A 126 -18.38 -11.30 1.09
C ILE A 126 -19.62 -11.13 0.21
N GLY A 127 -19.49 -11.43 -1.08
CA GLY A 127 -20.52 -11.13 -2.07
C GLY A 127 -20.82 -9.63 -2.10
N ASN A 128 -22.07 -9.26 -1.79
CA ASN A 128 -22.49 -7.85 -1.75
C ASN A 128 -22.37 -7.21 -0.36
N CYS A 129 -21.89 -7.95 0.64
CA CYS A 129 -21.80 -7.49 2.02
C CYS A 129 -20.40 -6.97 2.34
N MET A 130 -20.33 -5.75 2.87
CA MET A 130 -19.10 -5.13 3.38
C MET A 130 -19.00 -5.41 4.88
N GLN A 131 -17.93 -6.08 5.29
CA GLN A 131 -17.63 -6.39 6.68
C GLN A 131 -16.96 -5.21 7.38
N TYR A 132 -17.06 -5.18 8.70
CA TYR A 132 -16.42 -4.17 9.52
C TYR A 132 -14.90 -4.40 9.59
N ILE A 133 -14.11 -3.44 9.16
CA ILE A 133 -12.64 -3.47 9.31
C ILE A 133 -12.29 -2.95 10.70
N GLU A 134 -11.84 -3.85 11.57
CA GLU A 134 -11.34 -3.50 12.89
C GLU A 134 -10.07 -2.65 12.77
N ARG A 135 -10.09 -1.48 13.42
CA ARG A 135 -8.94 -0.57 13.49
C ARG A 135 -8.32 -0.68 14.87
N ASP A 136 -7.42 -1.65 14.99
CA ASP A 136 -6.75 -2.01 16.24
C ASP A 136 -5.78 -0.93 16.80
N GLU A 137 -5.41 -1.04 18.08
CA GLU A 137 -4.51 -0.13 18.82
C GLU A 137 -3.03 -0.23 18.41
N GLY A 138 -2.63 -1.32 17.74
CA GLY A 138 -1.26 -1.59 17.27
C GLY A 138 -0.80 -0.74 16.07
N TYR A 139 -1.46 0.38 15.80
CA TYR A 139 -1.20 1.25 14.65
C TYR A 139 0.23 1.79 14.68
N VAL A 140 1.03 1.37 13.69
CA VAL A 140 2.34 1.97 13.46
C VAL A 140 2.13 3.27 12.69
N SER A 141 2.63 4.38 13.26
CA SER A 141 2.52 5.69 12.61
C SER A 141 3.51 5.82 11.45
N PRO A 142 3.12 6.49 10.35
CA PRO A 142 4.03 6.75 9.24
C PRO A 142 5.07 7.79 9.64
N ILE A 143 6.31 7.60 9.19
CA ILE A 143 7.32 8.64 9.41
C ILE A 143 6.92 9.93 8.69
N LYS A 144 7.11 11.04 9.40
CA LYS A 144 6.79 12.38 8.92
C LYS A 144 7.89 13.36 9.29
N HIS A 145 8.03 14.39 8.48
CA HIS A 145 8.86 15.54 8.84
C HIS A 145 8.27 16.26 10.05
N VAL A 146 9.14 16.63 10.99
CA VAL A 146 8.79 17.61 12.01
C VAL A 146 8.55 18.93 11.29
N LYS A 147 7.41 19.60 11.58
CA LYS A 147 6.97 20.86 10.92
C LYS A 147 8.13 21.74 10.44
N ASN A 148 8.04 22.21 9.19
CA ASN A 148 8.98 23.11 8.51
C ASN A 148 10.46 22.65 8.47
N ASN A 149 10.80 21.49 9.04
CA ASN A 149 12.16 20.99 9.11
C ASN A 149 12.28 19.66 8.38
N VAL A 150 12.71 19.74 7.11
CA VAL A 150 12.98 18.56 6.26
C VAL A 150 14.22 17.76 6.69
N ASN A 151 14.96 18.24 7.70
CA ASN A 151 16.15 17.58 8.26
C ASN A 151 15.83 16.78 9.53
N LYS A 152 14.56 16.70 9.97
CA LYS A 152 14.16 15.91 11.14
C LYS A 152 12.90 15.12 10.86
N VAL A 153 12.97 13.79 10.98
CA VAL A 153 11.81 12.89 10.89
C VAL A 153 11.39 12.40 12.28
N LYS A 154 10.09 12.09 12.45
CA LYS A 154 9.52 11.41 13.61
C LYS A 154 8.69 10.22 13.13
N ALA A 155 8.78 9.11 13.84
CA ALA A 155 7.84 8.00 13.78
C ALA A 155 6.58 8.34 14.59
#